data_AF-A0A093ZUI4-F1
#
_entry.id   AF-A0A093ZUI4-F1
#
_cell.length_a   1.000
_cell.length_b   1.000
_cell.length_c   1.000
_cell.angle_alpha   90.00
_cell.angle_beta   90.00
_cell.angle_gamma   90.00
#
_symmetry.space_group_name_H-M   'P 1'
#
loop_
_entity.id
_entity.type
_entity.pdbx_description
1 polymer ?
#
loop_
_entity_poly.entity_id
_entity_poly.type
_entity_poly.pdbx_seq_one_letter_code
_entity_poly.pdbx_strand_id
1 'polypeptide(L)'
;MAIENANPTIINADQLPTRRGKGKATPKEDQGILSLLTPTPNPALQIYLDGEEPLSDIEEELAEEPIDEQEIYDLISTISDPEHPLSLGSLAVVNLADIFLSPPP
;
A
#
# COMPACT_ATOMS: atom_id res chain seq x y z
N MET A 1 3.75 -32.55 -10.21
CA MET A 1 3.46 -31.13 -10.49
C MET A 1 4.03 -30.33 -9.34
N ALA A 2 5.00 -29.45 -9.61
CA ALA A 2 5.50 -28.51 -8.61
C ALA A 2 4.52 -27.33 -8.55
N ILE A 3 4.12 -26.92 -7.35
CA ILE A 3 3.27 -25.73 -7.16
C ILE A 3 4.18 -24.52 -7.32
N GLU A 4 4.08 -23.83 -8.45
CA GLU A 4 4.75 -22.55 -8.65
C GLU A 4 4.05 -21.48 -7.78
N ASN A 5 4.82 -20.61 -7.13
CA ASN A 5 4.33 -19.57 -6.20
C ASN A 5 3.79 -20.03 -4.82
N ALA A 6 4.36 -21.08 -4.25
CA ALA A 6 4.11 -21.41 -2.83
C ALA A 6 4.92 -20.50 -1.89
N ASN A 7 4.34 -20.16 -0.74
CA ASN A 7 5.09 -19.55 0.37
C ASN A 7 6.23 -20.51 0.80
N PRO A 8 7.45 -20.01 1.05
CA PRO A 8 8.57 -20.86 1.45
C PRO A 8 8.29 -21.57 2.77
N THR A 9 8.62 -22.86 2.85
CA THR A 9 8.52 -23.62 4.10
C THR A 9 9.73 -23.30 4.98
N ILE A 10 9.50 -22.65 6.11
CA ILE A 10 10.55 -22.34 7.10
C ILE A 10 10.84 -23.62 7.89
N ILE A 11 12.03 -24.19 7.70
CA ILE A 11 12.45 -25.41 8.40
C ILE A 11 13.06 -25.06 9.77
N ASN A 12 13.74 -23.91 9.87
CA ASN A 12 14.42 -23.45 11.08
C ASN A 12 14.34 -21.92 11.24
N ALA A 13 14.41 -21.44 12.49
CA ALA A 13 14.30 -20.02 12.82
C ALA A 13 15.40 -19.14 12.20
N ASP A 14 16.56 -19.70 11.87
CA ASP A 14 17.67 -18.98 11.22
C ASP A 14 17.36 -18.55 9.77
N GLN A 15 16.32 -19.12 9.17
CA GLN A 15 15.85 -18.76 7.83
C GLN A 15 14.95 -17.51 7.86
N LEU A 16 14.59 -17.03 9.06
CA LEU A 16 13.83 -15.80 9.20
C LEU A 16 14.72 -14.60 8.84
N PRO A 17 14.23 -13.66 8.01
CA PRO A 17 14.93 -12.42 7.74
C PRO A 17 15.21 -11.65 9.04
N THR A 18 16.48 -11.52 9.41
CA THR A 18 16.87 -10.72 10.58
C THR A 18 17.13 -9.27 10.18
N ARG A 19 16.50 -8.33 10.88
CA ARG A 19 16.76 -6.89 10.76
C ARG A 19 18.16 -6.58 11.31
N ARG A 20 19.12 -6.17 10.47
CA ARG A 20 20.45 -5.72 10.92
C ARG A 20 20.33 -4.49 11.81
N GLY A 21 20.69 -4.62 13.09
CA GLY A 21 20.64 -3.56 14.10
C GLY A 21 21.94 -2.75 14.21
N LYS A 22 21.77 -1.42 14.11
CA LYS A 22 22.51 -0.23 14.59
C LYS A 22 23.95 -0.39 15.18
N GLY A 23 24.91 0.32 14.59
CA GLY A 23 26.24 0.56 15.15
C GLY A 23 26.24 1.51 16.37
N LYS A 24 27.23 1.34 17.25
CA LYS A 24 27.42 2.08 18.52
C LYS A 24 27.64 3.58 18.30
N ALA A 25 26.93 4.45 19.02
CA ALA A 25 27.12 5.90 19.01
C ALA A 25 27.96 6.36 20.22
N THR A 26 28.94 7.24 20.00
CA THR A 26 29.70 7.97 21.04
C THR A 26 29.14 9.40 21.21
N PRO A 27 29.26 10.03 22.40
CA PRO A 27 28.66 11.33 22.66
C PRO A 27 29.69 12.46 22.42
N LYS A 28 29.31 13.50 21.67
CA LYS A 28 29.97 14.81 21.71
C LYS A 28 28.95 15.94 21.60
N GLU A 29 29.25 16.95 22.39
CA GLU A 29 28.46 18.13 22.75
C GLU A 29 28.12 19.07 21.58
N ASP A 30 26.86 19.52 21.62
CA ASP A 30 26.45 20.92 21.63
C ASP A 30 26.60 21.76 20.36
N GLN A 31 26.10 21.21 19.27
CA GLN A 31 25.10 21.82 18.39
C GLN A 31 24.63 20.68 17.50
N GLY A 32 23.67 19.92 18.03
CA GLY A 32 23.25 18.68 17.40
C GLY A 32 22.87 18.92 15.95
N ILE A 33 23.18 17.94 15.10
CA ILE A 33 22.75 17.90 13.68
C ILE A 33 21.25 18.22 13.55
N LEU A 34 20.47 17.98 14.62
CA LEU A 34 19.07 18.31 14.74
C LEU A 34 18.75 19.81 14.59
N SER A 35 19.67 20.72 14.93
CA SER A 35 19.50 22.16 14.69
C SER A 35 19.64 22.55 13.21
N LEU A 36 20.25 21.71 12.38
CA LEU A 36 20.27 21.88 10.91
C LEU A 36 19.05 21.20 10.27
N LEU A 37 18.32 20.38 11.03
CA LEU A 37 17.09 19.73 10.62
C LEU A 37 15.85 20.52 11.01
N THR A 38 15.97 21.58 11.83
CA THR A 38 14.87 22.51 12.04
C THR A 38 14.63 23.25 10.73
N PRO A 39 13.51 23.01 10.03
CA PRO A 39 13.23 23.70 8.78
C PRO A 39 13.20 25.19 9.06
N THR A 40 13.81 26.00 8.19
CA THR A 40 13.44 27.41 8.17
C THR A 40 11.92 27.47 8.05
N PRO A 41 11.22 28.33 8.81
CA PRO A 41 9.77 28.33 8.83
C PRO A 41 9.26 28.76 7.46
N ASN A 42 9.03 27.78 6.59
CA ASN A 42 8.26 27.95 5.39
C ASN A 42 6.82 28.13 5.88
N PRO A 43 6.19 29.29 5.67
CA PRO A 43 4.82 29.52 6.14
C PRO A 43 3.85 28.47 5.59
N ALA A 44 4.12 27.89 4.41
CA ALA A 44 3.33 26.79 3.86
C ALA A 44 3.47 25.48 4.67
N LEU A 45 4.64 25.22 5.27
CA LEU A 45 4.83 24.05 6.14
C LEU A 45 4.26 24.28 7.54
N GLN A 46 4.24 25.52 8.04
CA GLN A 46 3.62 25.84 9.33
C GLN A 46 2.12 25.55 9.33
N ILE A 47 1.41 25.84 8.23
CA ILE A 47 -0.01 25.50 8.07
C ILE A 47 -0.25 23.99 8.23
N TYR A 48 0.63 23.17 7.65
CA TYR A 48 0.55 21.71 7.76
C TYR A 48 0.94 21.19 9.16
N LEU A 49 1.89 21.85 9.86
CA LEU A 49 2.31 21.47 11.21
C LEU A 49 1.33 21.91 12.30
N ASP A 50 0.67 23.06 12.13
CA ASP A 50 -0.31 23.61 13.09
C ASP A 50 -1.65 22.86 13.02
N GLY A 51 -1.84 21.95 12.06
CA GLY A 51 -2.99 21.03 12.01
C GLY A 51 -4.35 21.70 11.77
N GLU A 52 -4.37 23.00 11.51
CA GLU A 52 -5.55 23.77 11.13
C GLU A 52 -5.79 23.57 9.62
N GLU A 53 -6.14 22.34 9.25
CA GLU A 53 -6.79 22.05 7.98
C GLU A 53 -8.23 22.63 8.05
N PRO A 54 -8.68 23.48 7.11
CA PRO A 54 -10.09 23.86 7.03
C PRO A 54 -10.92 22.63 6.60
N LEU A 55 -11.22 21.75 7.55
CA LEU A 55 -11.94 20.48 7.33
C LEU A 55 -13.46 20.63 7.23
N SER A 56 -14.00 21.80 6.88
CA SER A 56 -15.47 21.96 6.85
C SER A 56 -16.12 21.45 5.58
N ASP A 57 -15.39 21.32 4.46
CA ASP A 57 -15.96 21.00 3.13
C ASP A 57 -15.31 19.76 2.46
N ILE A 58 -14.39 19.04 3.12
CA ILE A 58 -13.65 17.89 2.54
C ILE A 58 -14.28 16.53 2.96
N GLU A 59 -15.12 16.51 4.00
CA GLU A 59 -15.70 15.25 4.50
C GLU A 59 -16.60 14.54 3.46
N GLU A 60 -17.22 15.29 2.55
CA GLU A 60 -18.09 14.73 1.49
C GLU A 60 -17.28 14.15 0.31
N GLU A 61 -16.05 14.62 0.09
CA GLU A 61 -15.13 14.10 -0.94
C GLU A 61 -14.35 12.86 -0.47
N LEU A 62 -14.36 12.57 0.84
CA LEU A 62 -13.78 11.35 1.43
C LEU A 62 -14.83 10.24 1.64
N ALA A 63 -16.06 10.42 1.14
CA ALA A 63 -17.01 9.32 1.09
C ALA A 63 -16.53 8.31 0.04
N GLU A 64 -16.08 7.14 0.49
CA GLU A 64 -15.72 6.02 -0.40
C GLU A 64 -16.92 5.67 -1.28
N GLU A 65 -16.76 5.76 -2.60
CA GLU A 65 -17.77 5.33 -3.55
C GLU A 65 -18.08 3.84 -3.34
N PRO A 66 -19.35 3.41 -3.45
CA PRO A 66 -19.67 2.00 -3.37
C PRO A 66 -19.04 1.26 -4.55
N ILE A 67 -18.50 0.07 -4.26
CA ILE A 67 -17.89 -0.81 -5.26
C ILE A 67 -18.92 -1.16 -6.34
N ASP A 68 -18.53 -1.08 -7.61
CA ASP A 68 -19.33 -1.48 -8.77
C ASP A 68 -18.79 -2.76 -9.44
N GLU A 69 -19.52 -3.31 -10.43
CA GLU A 69 -19.09 -4.53 -11.13
C GLU A 69 -17.83 -4.32 -11.98
N GLN A 70 -17.59 -3.09 -12.44
CA GLN A 70 -16.42 -2.75 -13.27
C GLN A 70 -15.14 -2.79 -12.44
N GLU A 71 -15.17 -2.25 -11.22
CA GLU A 71 -14.06 -2.30 -10.27
C GLU A 71 -13.67 -3.74 -9.94
N ILE A 72 -14.67 -4.62 -9.70
CA ILE A 72 -14.42 -6.05 -9.48
C ILE A 72 -13.75 -6.67 -10.71
N TYR A 73 -14.23 -6.37 -11.92
CA TYR A 73 -13.64 -6.88 -13.15
C TYR A 73 -12.18 -6.44 -13.29
N ASP A 74 -11.88 -5.17 -13.07
CA ASP A 74 -10.53 -4.61 -13.20
C ASP A 74 -9.57 -5.24 -12.18
N LEU A 75 -10.03 -5.49 -10.95
CA LEU A 75 -9.26 -6.17 -9.91
C LEU A 75 -8.90 -7.62 -10.27
N ILE A 76 -9.82 -8.39 -10.84
CA ILE A 76 -9.60 -9.83 -11.11
C ILE A 76 -9.04 -10.12 -12.50
N SER A 77 -9.25 -9.24 -13.48
CA SER A 77 -8.85 -9.46 -14.89
C SER A 77 -7.33 -9.52 -15.09
N THR A 78 -6.55 -8.94 -14.17
CA THR A 78 -5.07 -8.88 -14.20
C THR A 78 -4.40 -10.07 -13.52
N ILE A 79 -5.14 -10.90 -12.78
CA ILE A 79 -4.63 -12.11 -12.14
C ILE A 79 -4.03 -13.02 -13.21
N SER A 80 -2.81 -13.52 -12.98
CA SER A 80 -2.15 -14.46 -13.89
C SER A 80 -2.73 -15.86 -13.72
N ASP A 81 -2.94 -16.54 -14.85
CA ASP A 81 -3.35 -17.93 -14.88
C ASP A 81 -2.21 -18.84 -14.35
N PRO A 82 -2.51 -19.92 -13.60
CA PRO A 82 -1.48 -20.80 -13.05
C PRO A 82 -0.77 -21.67 -14.09
N GLU A 83 -1.35 -21.87 -15.28
CA GLU A 83 -0.79 -22.72 -16.34
C GLU A 83 -0.16 -21.90 -17.47
N HIS A 84 -0.51 -20.62 -17.58
CA HIS A 84 -0.12 -19.76 -18.69
C HIS A 84 0.38 -18.38 -18.23
N PRO A 85 1.39 -17.79 -18.90
CA PRO A 85 1.84 -16.43 -18.62
C PRO A 85 0.88 -15.38 -19.21
N LEU A 86 -0.41 -15.52 -18.96
CA LEU A 86 -1.50 -14.66 -19.42
C LEU A 86 -2.45 -14.36 -18.27
N SER A 87 -3.20 -13.26 -18.39
CA SER A 87 -4.17 -12.89 -17.36
C SER A 87 -5.52 -13.58 -17.57
N LEU A 88 -6.31 -13.74 -16.50
CA LEU A 88 -7.65 -14.32 -16.56
C LEU A 88 -8.56 -13.55 -17.55
N GLY A 89 -8.44 -12.23 -17.60
CA GLY A 89 -9.18 -11.39 -18.56
C GLY A 89 -8.74 -11.63 -20.00
N SER A 90 -7.43 -11.84 -20.24
CA SER A 90 -6.90 -12.10 -21.60
C SER A 90 -7.31 -13.47 -22.14
N LEU A 91 -7.51 -14.44 -21.25
CA LEU A 91 -7.99 -15.78 -21.56
C LEU A 91 -9.53 -15.90 -21.55
N ALA A 92 -10.24 -14.80 -21.30
CA ALA A 92 -11.71 -14.76 -21.17
C ALA A 92 -12.26 -15.74 -20.11
N VAL A 93 -11.45 -16.05 -19.08
CA VAL A 93 -11.86 -16.87 -17.92
C VAL A 93 -12.82 -16.08 -17.03
N VAL A 94 -12.68 -14.77 -17.00
CA VAL A 94 -13.54 -13.83 -16.28
C VAL A 94 -14.12 -12.81 -17.26
N ASN A 95 -15.42 -12.52 -17.17
CA ASN A 95 -16.11 -11.52 -17.98
C ASN A 95 -16.99 -10.64 -17.09
N LEU A 96 -17.16 -9.37 -17.48
CA LEU A 96 -17.98 -8.41 -16.74
C LEU A 96 -19.45 -8.85 -16.63
N ALA A 97 -20.00 -9.45 -17.69
CA ALA A 97 -21.38 -9.93 -17.72
C ALA A 97 -21.69 -11.05 -16.71
N ASP A 98 -20.65 -11.66 -16.13
CA ASP A 98 -20.76 -12.75 -15.16
C ASP A 98 -20.59 -12.26 -13.70
N ILE A 99 -20.40 -10.96 -13.48
CA ILE A 99 -20.18 -10.33 -12.18
C ILE A 99 -21.47 -9.61 -11.75
N PHE A 100 -21.93 -9.88 -10.53
CA PHE A 100 -23.15 -9.31 -9.99
C PHE A 100 -23.01 -8.98 -8.51
N LEU A 101 -23.49 -7.80 -8.11
CA LEU A 101 -23.55 -7.38 -6.71
C LEU A 101 -24.89 -7.75 -6.07
N SER A 102 -24.87 -8.19 -4.81
CA SER A 102 -26.07 -8.45 -4.01
C SER A 102 -25.93 -7.83 -2.62
N PRO A 103 -26.73 -6.80 -2.26
CA PRO A 103 -27.72 -6.10 -3.09
C PRO A 103 -27.08 -5.31 -4.25
N PRO A 104 -27.85 -4.98 -5.31
CA PRO A 104 -27.36 -4.05 -6.32
C PRO A 104 -27.06 -2.68 -5.69
N PRO A 105 -26.05 -1.96 -6.21
CA PRO A 105 -25.66 -0.65 -5.71
C PRO A 105 -26.76 0.41 -5.85
#